data_AF-A0A1I5F1V8-F1
#
_entry.id   AF-A0A1I5F1V8-F1
#
_cell.length_a   1.000
_cell.length_b   1.000
_cell.length_c   1.000
_cell.angle_alpha   90.00
_cell.angle_beta   90.00
_cell.angle_gamma   90.00
#
_symmetry.space_group_name_H-M   'P 1'
#
loop_
_entity.id
_entity.type
_entity.pdbx_description
1 polymer ?
#
loop_
_entity_poly.entity_id
_entity_poly.type
_entity_poly.pdbx_seq_one_letter_code
_entity_poly.pdbx_strand_id
1 'polypeptide(L)'
;MSQTERPPYPPILVILVSAVLTGMGQVMNGQASRGLMMAFTALSLAWVSYNLTTPDHSFVGRYAGGFMIHAIAFMDAVRIAKFRRHEWETRSR
;
A
#
# COMPACT_ATOMS: atom_id res chain seq x y z
N MET A 1 23.86 19.42 -12.42
CA MET A 1 22.66 18.79 -13.00
C MET A 1 21.48 19.21 -12.14
N SER A 2 20.68 20.18 -12.61
CA SER A 2 19.44 20.61 -11.94
C SER A 2 18.47 19.42 -11.93
N GLN A 3 18.38 18.73 -10.79
CA GLN A 3 17.32 17.77 -10.54
C GLN A 3 16.01 18.54 -10.64
N THR A 4 15.29 18.38 -11.75
CA THR A 4 13.88 18.75 -11.83
C THR A 4 13.14 17.89 -10.80
N GLU A 5 13.01 18.40 -9.58
CA GLU A 5 12.23 17.78 -8.51
C GLU A 5 10.78 17.69 -9.02
N ARG A 6 10.40 16.52 -9.54
CA ARG A 6 9.01 16.25 -9.90
C ARG A 6 8.16 16.37 -8.63
N PRO A 7 7.07 17.14 -8.66
CA PRO A 7 6.21 17.26 -7.49
C PRO A 7 5.67 15.87 -7.12
N PRO A 8 5.59 15.55 -5.81
CA PRO A 8 5.04 14.28 -5.35
C PRO A 8 3.58 14.13 -5.82
N TYR A 9 3.17 12.88 -6.10
CA TYR A 9 1.81 12.59 -6.53
C TYR A 9 0.78 13.10 -5.51
N PRO A 10 -0.42 13.52 -5.97
CA PRO A 10 -1.48 13.94 -5.06
C PRO A 10 -1.89 12.76 -4.16
N PRO A 11 -2.04 12.97 -2.83
CA PRO A 11 -2.38 11.89 -1.89
C PRO A 11 -3.67 11.14 -2.25
N ILE A 12 -4.64 11.83 -2.86
CA ILE A 12 -5.91 11.25 -3.30
C ILE A 12 -5.69 10.16 -4.35
N LEU A 13 -4.73 10.34 -5.27
CA LEU A 13 -4.43 9.34 -6.29
C LEU A 13 -3.79 8.09 -5.65
N VAL A 14 -2.89 8.30 -4.69
CA VAL A 14 -2.28 7.19 -3.93
C VAL A 14 -3.34 6.42 -3.15
N ILE A 15 -4.31 7.10 -2.54
CA ILE A 15 -5.44 6.46 -1.85
C ILE A 15 -6.24 5.57 -2.80
N LEU A 16 -6.65 6.09 -3.97
CA LEU A 16 -7.44 5.34 -4.94
C LEU A 16 -6.70 4.09 -5.43
N VAL A 17 -5.42 4.21 -5.76
CA VAL A 17 -4.61 3.10 -6.25
C VAL A 17 -4.36 2.06 -5.16
N SER A 18 -4.01 2.50 -3.95
CA SER A 18 -3.77 1.60 -2.82
C SER A 18 -5.00 0.82 -2.39
N ALA A 19 -6.20 1.38 -2.54
CA ALA A 19 -7.45 0.70 -2.18
C ALA A 19 -7.76 -0.48 -3.11
N VAL A 20 -7.33 -0.42 -4.37
CA VAL A 20 -7.60 -1.46 -5.37
C VAL A 20 -6.44 -2.46 -5.46
N LEU A 21 -5.19 -1.99 -5.33
CA LEU A 21 -3.99 -2.77 -5.58
C LEU A 21 -3.04 -2.74 -4.37
N THR A 22 -2.94 -3.86 -3.66
CA THR A 22 -1.97 -4.04 -2.57
C THR A 22 -0.55 -3.72 -3.06
N GLY A 23 0.14 -2.81 -2.37
CA GLY A 23 1.54 -2.48 -2.67
C GLY A 23 1.75 -1.43 -3.77
N MET A 24 0.72 -1.07 -4.56
CA MET A 24 0.91 -0.10 -5.66
C MET A 24 1.06 1.35 -5.19
N GLY A 25 0.47 1.72 -4.04
CA GLY A 25 0.73 3.05 -3.47
C GLY A 25 2.19 3.26 -3.07
N GLN A 26 2.87 2.20 -2.64
CA GLN A 26 4.30 2.23 -2.37
C GLN A 26 5.10 2.43 -3.67
N VAL A 27 4.69 1.79 -4.78
CA VAL A 27 5.30 2.01 -6.10
C VAL A 27 5.17 3.47 -6.54
N MET A 28 3.97 4.05 -6.39
CA MET A 28 3.74 5.47 -6.67
C MET A 28 4.61 6.40 -5.82
N ASN A 29 4.85 6.02 -4.57
CA ASN A 29 5.74 6.73 -3.66
C ASN A 29 7.24 6.47 -3.92
N GLY A 30 7.61 5.78 -5.01
CA GLY A 30 9.00 5.46 -5.35
C GLY A 30 9.63 4.37 -4.46
N GLN A 31 8.82 3.58 -3.76
CA GLN A 31 9.24 2.50 -2.87
C GLN A 31 8.76 1.13 -3.39
N ALA A 32 9.09 0.84 -4.65
CA ALA A 32 8.58 -0.35 -5.35
C ALA A 32 8.95 -1.67 -4.66
N SER A 33 10.16 -1.78 -4.08
CA SER A 33 10.59 -2.98 -3.35
C SER A 33 9.69 -3.28 -2.14
N ARG A 34 9.32 -2.25 -1.36
CA ARG A 34 8.40 -2.38 -0.23
C ARG A 34 6.98 -2.73 -0.69
N GLY A 35 6.52 -2.15 -1.79
CA GLY A 35 5.24 -2.49 -2.40
C GLY A 35 5.15 -3.96 -2.79
N LEU A 36 6.18 -4.47 -3.45
CA LEU A 36 6.26 -5.87 -3.86
C LEU A 36 6.29 -6.82 -2.65
N MET A 37 7.09 -6.49 -1.63
CA MET A 37 7.15 -7.27 -0.38
C MET A 37 5.80 -7.33 0.33
N MET A 38 5.06 -6.22 0.41
CA MET A 38 3.71 -6.18 0.97
C MET A 38 2.72 -7.02 0.15
N ALA A 39 2.77 -6.94 -1.18
CA ALA A 39 1.90 -7.72 -2.06
C ALA A 39 2.14 -9.23 -1.91
N PHE A 40 3.40 -9.68 -1.92
CA PHE A 40 3.74 -11.09 -1.70
C PHE A 40 3.34 -11.55 -0.30
N THR A 41 3.59 -10.74 0.72
CA THR A 41 3.18 -11.06 2.09
C THR A 41 1.66 -11.22 2.18
N ALA A 42 0.89 -10.31 1.59
CA ALA A 42 -0.56 -10.39 1.56
C ALA A 42 -1.05 -11.67 0.86
N LEU A 43 -0.45 -12.03 -0.28
CA LEU A 43 -0.80 -13.25 -1.01
C LEU A 43 -0.47 -14.52 -0.21
N SER A 44 0.73 -14.59 0.37
CA SER A 44 1.15 -15.72 1.20
C SER A 44 0.25 -15.88 2.42
N LEU A 45 -0.09 -14.77 3.10
CA LEU A 45 -0.93 -14.81 4.28
C LEU A 45 -2.39 -15.10 3.93
N ALA A 46 -2.91 -14.59 2.80
CA ALA A 46 -4.20 -14.99 2.26
C ALA A 46 -4.25 -16.50 1.98
N TRP A 47 -3.20 -17.04 1.36
CA TRP A 47 -3.09 -18.47 1.06
C TRP A 47 -3.08 -19.31 2.34
N VAL A 48 -2.28 -18.93 3.33
CA VAL A 48 -2.21 -19.60 4.63
C VAL A 48 -3.58 -19.53 5.34
N SER A 49 -4.20 -18.35 5.41
CA SER A 49 -5.55 -18.19 5.98
C SER A 49 -6.59 -19.06 5.28
N TYR A 50 -6.54 -19.15 3.96
CA TYR A 50 -7.47 -19.97 3.19
C TYR A 50 -7.35 -21.45 3.52
N ASN A 51 -6.12 -21.95 3.72
CA ASN A 51 -5.87 -23.35 4.08
C ASN A 51 -6.24 -23.67 5.54
N LEU A 52 -6.21 -22.68 6.43
CA LEU A 52 -6.56 -22.83 7.84
C LEU A 52 -8.06 -22.66 8.13
N THR A 53 -8.84 -22.15 7.17
CA THR A 53 -10.26 -21.84 7.37
C THR A 53 -11.17 -22.89 6.73
N THR A 54 -12.33 -23.11 7.35
CA THR A 54 -13.35 -24.03 6.84
C THR A 54 -14.32 -23.33 5.88
N PRO A 55 -15.10 -24.09 5.08
CA PRO A 55 -16.12 -23.51 4.21
C PRO A 55 -17.20 -22.72 4.95
N ASP A 56 -17.42 -23.00 6.23
CA ASP A 56 -18.38 -22.29 7.09
C ASP A 56 -17.93 -20.87 7.46
N HIS A 57 -16.67 -20.52 7.19
CA HIS A 57 -16.16 -19.17 7.44
C HIS A 57 -16.57 -18.22 6.30
N SER A 58 -16.86 -16.97 6.68
CA SER A 58 -17.19 -15.91 5.71
C SER A 58 -16.07 -15.71 4.69
N PHE A 59 -16.40 -15.24 3.48
CA PHE A 59 -15.43 -14.99 2.42
C PHE A 59 -14.25 -14.12 2.89
N VAL A 60 -14.53 -13.04 3.63
CA VAL A 60 -13.48 -12.17 4.20
C VAL A 60 -12.67 -12.90 5.27
N GLY A 61 -13.30 -13.75 6.08
CA GLY A 61 -12.63 -14.58 7.08
C GLY A 61 -11.63 -15.55 6.47
N ARG A 62 -11.95 -16.13 5.31
CA ARG A 62 -11.06 -17.06 4.59
C ARG A 62 -9.79 -16.39 4.05
N TYR A 63 -9.84 -15.09 3.79
CA TYR A 63 -8.70 -14.29 3.31
C TYR A 63 -8.20 -13.26 4.35
N ALA A 64 -8.52 -13.46 5.63
CA ALA A 64 -8.26 -12.48 6.69
C ALA A 64 -6.78 -12.06 6.76
N GLY A 65 -5.85 -13.00 6.58
CA GLY A 65 -4.42 -12.70 6.57
C GLY A 65 -4.03 -11.72 5.45
N GLY A 66 -4.49 -11.95 4.22
CA GLY A 66 -4.20 -11.03 3.11
C GLY A 66 -4.91 -9.69 3.26
N PHE A 67 -6.15 -9.70 3.75
CA PHE A 67 -6.91 -8.49 4.03
C PHE A 67 -6.23 -7.61 5.09
N MET A 68 -5.70 -8.21 6.16
CA MET A 68 -4.94 -7.51 7.19
C MET A 68 -3.72 -6.80 6.60
N ILE A 69 -2.91 -7.51 5.80
CA ILE A 69 -1.73 -6.92 5.18
C ILE A 69 -2.11 -5.84 4.17
N HIS A 70 -3.19 -6.02 3.41
CA HIS A 70 -3.72 -5.00 2.51
C HIS A 70 -4.08 -3.71 3.25
N ALA A 71 -4.79 -3.80 4.38
CA ALA A 71 -5.14 -2.65 5.21
C ALA A 71 -3.88 -1.92 5.74
N ILE A 72 -2.88 -2.68 6.21
CA ILE A 72 -1.60 -2.12 6.66
C ILE A 72 -0.88 -1.40 5.50
N ALA A 73 -0.80 -2.04 4.34
CA ALA A 73 -0.17 -1.47 3.14
C ALA A 73 -0.87 -0.20 2.67
N PHE A 74 -2.21 -0.15 2.76
CA PHE A 74 -3.00 1.04 2.47
C PHE A 74 -2.65 2.20 3.42
N MET A 75 -2.67 1.95 4.74
CA MET A 75 -2.33 2.98 5.73
C MET A 75 -0.89 3.51 5.56
N ASP A 76 0.08 2.63 5.30
CA ASP A 76 1.48 2.98 5.05
C ASP A 76 1.62 3.88 3.81
N ALA A 77 0.97 3.52 2.69
CA ALA A 77 1.03 4.31 1.46
C ALA A 77 0.47 5.73 1.64
N VAL A 78 -0.67 5.87 2.34
CA VAL A 78 -1.29 7.17 2.63
C VAL A 78 -0.39 8.00 3.55
N ARG A 79 0.20 7.38 4.57
CA ARG A 79 1.10 8.06 5.51
C ARG A 79 2.33 8.62 4.77
N ILE A 80 2.96 7.82 3.92
CA ILE A 80 4.13 8.24 3.13
C ILE A 80 3.76 9.34 2.12
N ALA A 81 2.62 9.23 1.44
CA ALA A 81 2.17 10.24 0.48
C ALA A 81 1.95 11.60 1.15
N LYS A 82 1.32 11.63 2.32
CA LYS A 82 1.12 12.87 3.10
C LYS A 82 2.45 13.44 3.58
N PHE A 83 3.35 12.59 4.09
CA PHE A 83 4.66 13.01 4.57
C PHE A 83 5.49 13.68 3.45
N ARG A 84 5.61 13.03 2.29
CA ARG A 84 6.34 13.58 1.14
C ARG A 84 5.76 14.89 0.62
N ARG A 85 4.43 15.02 0.64
CA ARG A 85 3.77 16.27 0.25
C ARG A 85 4.09 17.40 1.22
N HIS A 86 4.04 17.14 2.52
CA HIS A 86 4.39 18.11 3.55
C HIS A 86 5.86 18.54 3.45
N GLU A 87 6.78 17.60 3.21
CA GLU A 87 8.20 17.91 2.98
C GLU A 87 8.40 18.80 1.75
N TRP A 88 7.71 18.51 0.64
CA TRP A 88 7.76 19.33 -0.56
C TRP A 88 7.22 20.76 -0.33
N GLU A 89 6.09 20.88 0.36
CA GLU A 89 5.50 22.19 0.72
C GLU A 89 6.45 22.99 1.62
N THR A 90 7.12 22.34 2.57
CA THR A 90 8.07 22.99 3.49
C THR A 90 9.33 23.45 2.75
N ARG A 91 9.85 22.66 1.80
CA ARG A 91 11.02 23.01 0.97
C ARG A 91 10.71 24.14 -0.03
N SER A 92 9.46 24.29 -0.43
CA SER A 92 9.01 25.31 -1.39
C SER A 92 8.72 26.69 -0.77
N ARG A 93 8.81 26.84 0.55
CA ARG A 93 8.70 28.10 1.30
C ARG A 93 10.07 28.68 1.59
#